data_AF-A0A963N1J9-F1
#
_entry.id   AF-A0A963N1J9-F1
#
_cell.length_a   1.000
_cell.length_b   1.000
_cell.length_c   1.000
_cell.angle_alpha   90.00
_cell.angle_beta   90.00
_cell.angle_gamma   90.00
#
_symmetry.space_group_name_H-M   'P 1'
#
loop_
_entity.id
_entity.type
_entity.pdbx_description
1 polymer ?
#
loop_
_entity_poly.entity_id
_entity_poly.type
_entity_poly.pdbx_seq_one_letter_code
_entity_poly.pdbx_strand_id
1 'polypeptide(L)' 'MSIYDTDSIPLNGWRTIRPIDTPQGQADLKLIAETCYAAILNCDDPAVRWQAARLLQAIGPLKGTLQ' A
#
# COMPACT_ATOMS: atom_id res chain seq x y z
N MET A 1 -25.36 3.84 22.76
CA MET A 1 -24.59 4.44 21.65
C MET A 1 -23.67 5.51 22.22
N SER A 2 -22.36 5.31 22.17
CA SER A 2 -21.34 6.29 22.57
C SER A 2 -20.88 7.05 21.34
N ILE A 3 -20.97 8.37 21.36
CA ILE A 3 -20.67 9.29 20.24
C ILE A 3 -19.21 9.78 20.23
N TYR A 4 -18.33 9.15 21.01
CA TYR A 4 -16.93 9.57 21.15
C TYR A 4 -16.02 8.97 20.06
N ASP A 5 -16.34 9.22 18.79
CA ASP A 5 -15.46 8.89 17.66
C ASP A 5 -15.59 9.92 16.52
N THR A 6 -15.74 11.20 16.89
CA THR A 6 -15.94 12.32 15.94
C THR A 6 -14.85 13.40 16.04
N ASP A 7 -13.76 13.15 16.78
CA ASP A 7 -12.65 14.09 16.99
C ASP A 7 -11.58 14.04 15.88
N SER A 8 -11.94 13.71 14.64
CA SER A 8 -10.96 13.72 13.55
C SER A 8 -11.51 14.16 12.20
N ILE A 9 -12.62 14.92 12.17
CA ILE A 9 -13.07 15.55 10.92
C ILE A 9 -12.25 16.85 10.71
N PRO A 10 -11.29 16.90 9.78
CA PRO A 10 -10.52 18.12 9.54
C PRO A 10 -11.42 19.22 8.95
N LEU A 11 -11.34 20.42 9.54
CA LEU A 11 -12.15 21.62 9.27
C LEU A 11 -11.86 22.32 7.93
N ASN A 12 -11.15 21.68 6.99
CA ASN A 12 -10.71 22.30 5.74
C ASN A 12 -10.85 21.36 4.53
N GLY A 13 -12.09 21.23 4.07
CA GLY A 13 -12.44 20.66 2.77
C GLY A 13 -12.54 19.14 2.78
N TRP A 14 -13.49 18.60 2.03
CA TRP A 14 -13.60 17.15 1.77
C TRP A 14 -12.41 16.67 0.92
N ARG A 15 -11.21 16.66 1.51
CA ARG A 15 -10.07 15.94 0.95
C ARG A 15 -10.38 14.47 1.10
N THR A 16 -10.71 13.82 0.00
CA THR A 16 -10.68 12.37 -0.11
C THR A 16 -9.24 11.94 0.17
N ILE A 17 -8.94 11.60 1.43
CA ILE A 17 -7.66 11.00 1.80
C ILE A 17 -7.63 9.68 1.03
N ARG A 18 -6.68 9.53 0.11
CA ARG A 18 -6.57 8.28 -0.62
C ARG A 18 -6.18 7.22 0.40
N PRO A 19 -6.75 6.00 0.36
CA PRO A 19 -6.44 4.95 1.33
C PRO A 19 -4.93 4.71 1.52
N ILE A 20 -4.16 4.85 0.43
CA ILE A 20 -2.68 4.78 0.38
C ILE A 20 -1.96 5.83 1.25
N ASP A 21 -2.56 6.99 1.49
CA ASP A 21 -1.97 8.08 2.26
C ASP A 21 -2.23 7.91 3.77
N THR A 22 -2.99 6.88 4.18
CA THR A 22 -3.21 6.53 5.59
C THR A 22 -2.08 5.63 6.11
N PRO A 23 -1.80 5.62 7.42
CA PRO A 23 -0.82 4.70 8.01
C PRO A 23 -1.12 3.22 7.69
N GLN A 24 -2.40 2.85 7.65
CA GLN A 24 -2.84 1.51 7.29
C GLN A 24 -2.54 1.20 5.81
N GLY A 25 -2.86 2.11 4.90
CA GLY A 25 -2.56 1.93 3.48
C GLY A 25 -1.06 1.82 3.18
N GLN A 26 -0.21 2.54 3.92
CA GLN A 26 1.24 2.38 3.82
C GLN A 26 1.71 1.01 4.36
N ALA A 27 1.15 0.53 5.45
CA ALA A 27 1.44 -0.80 6.00
C ALA A 27 1.03 -1.91 5.03
N ASP A 28 -0.17 -1.80 4.44
CA ASP A 28 -0.68 -2.74 3.45
C ASP A 28 0.20 -2.75 2.19
N LEU A 29 0.61 -1.58 1.69
CA LEU A 29 1.54 -1.48 0.57
C LEU A 29 2.89 -2.14 0.86
N LYS A 30 3.44 -1.92 2.06
CA LYS A 30 4.68 -2.55 2.48
C LYS A 30 4.55 -4.07 2.49
N LEU A 31 3.47 -4.59 3.08
CA LEU A 31 3.19 -6.02 3.13
C LEU A 31 3.05 -6.61 1.72
N ILE A 32 2.34 -5.94 0.81
CA ILE A 32 2.18 -6.36 -0.58
C ILE A 32 3.53 -6.41 -1.29
N ALA A 33 4.36 -5.37 -1.12
CA ALA A 33 5.67 -5.29 -1.75
C ALA A 33 6.60 -6.40 -1.25
N GLU A 34 6.70 -6.60 0.06
CA GLU A 34 7.49 -7.66 0.68
C GLU A 34 7.05 -9.05 0.20
N THR A 35 5.74 -9.30 0.13
CA THR A 35 5.17 -10.56 -0.36
C THR A 35 5.53 -10.79 -1.83
N CYS A 36 5.45 -9.77 -2.68
CA CYS A 36 5.82 -9.89 -4.09
C CYS A 36 7.31 -10.15 -4.26
N TYR A 37 8.18 -9.48 -3.49
CA TYR A 37 9.62 -9.77 -3.51
C TYR A 37 9.92 -11.21 -3.07
N ALA A 38 9.28 -11.68 -2.01
CA ALA A 38 9.44 -13.05 -1.54
C ALA A 38 8.97 -14.08 -2.59
N ALA A 39 7.86 -13.81 -3.29
CA ALA A 39 7.35 -14.66 -4.36
C ALA A 39 8.30 -14.69 -5.56
N ILE A 40 8.90 -13.56 -5.95
CA ILE A 40 9.88 -13.50 -7.05
C ILE A 40 11.11 -14.35 -6.75
N LEU A 41 11.60 -14.29 -5.51
CA LEU A 41 12.84 -14.97 -5.10
C LEU A 41 12.64 -16.47 -4.82
N ASN A 42 11.54 -16.85 -4.18
CA ASN A 42 11.38 -18.18 -3.59
C ASN A 42 10.34 -19.07 -4.29
N CYS A 43 9.54 -18.54 -5.22
CA CYS A 43 8.52 -19.33 -5.90
C CYS A 43 9.10 -20.03 -7.14
N ASP A 44 8.87 -21.34 -7.26
CA ASP A 44 9.30 -22.13 -8.41
C ASP A 44 8.43 -21.89 -9.66
N ASP A 45 7.19 -21.43 -9.48
CA ASP A 45 6.27 -21.16 -10.58
C ASP A 45 6.68 -19.86 -11.34
N PRO A 46 7.10 -19.96 -12.61
CA PRO A 46 7.46 -18.79 -13.41
C PRO A 46 6.28 -17.82 -13.65
N ALA A 47 5.04 -18.30 -13.69
CA ALA A 47 3.87 -17.44 -13.86
C ALA A 47 3.64 -16.55 -12.64
N VAL A 48 3.78 -17.12 -11.43
CA VAL A 48 3.66 -16.39 -10.16
C VAL A 48 4.75 -15.32 -10.03
N ARG A 49 6.00 -15.66 -10.39
CA ARG A 49 7.11 -14.69 -10.40
C ARG A 49 6.85 -13.52 -11.36
N TRP A 50 6.33 -13.80 -12.55
CA TRP A 50 5.99 -12.76 -13.51
C TRP A 50 4.86 -11.85 -13.02
N GLN A 51 3.81 -12.44 -12.44
CA GLN A 51 2.68 -11.69 -11.88
C GLN A 51 3.13 -10.79 -10.73
N ALA A 52 3.96 -11.30 -9.81
CA ALA A 52 4.50 -10.53 -8.69
C ALA A 52 5.35 -9.35 -9.18
N ALA A 53 6.23 -9.55 -10.17
CA ALA A 53 7.02 -8.48 -10.77
C ALA A 53 6.15 -7.41 -11.45
N ARG A 54 5.09 -7.84 -12.16
CA ARG A 54 4.15 -6.92 -12.80
C ARG A 54 3.35 -6.11 -11.78
N LEU A 55 2.99 -6.72 -10.64
CA LEU A 55 2.26 -6.05 -9.56
C LEU A 55 3.14 -4.99 -8.88
N LEU A 56 4.43 -5.29 -8.66
CA LEU A 56 5.41 -4.30 -8.19
C LEU A 56 5.61 -3.13 -9.16
N GLN A 57 5.62 -3.38 -10.48
CA GLN A 57 5.68 -2.30 -11.47
C GLN A 57 4.43 -1.39 -11.42
N ALA A 58 3.25 -1.97 -11.19
CA ALA A 58 1.99 -1.23 -11.13
C ALA A 58 1.87 -0.35 -9.88
N ILE A 59 2.47 -0.76 -8.77
CA ILE A 59 2.58 0.06 -7.55
C ILE A 59 3.49 1.29 -7.79
N GLY A 60 4.32 1.26 -8.85
CA GLY A 60 5.25 2.32 -9.20
C GLY A 60 6.46 2.37 -8.27
N PRO A 61 7.51 3.14 -8.60
CA PRO A 61 8.53 3.45 -7.62
C PRO A 61 7.85 4.11 -6.42
N LEU A 62 8.23 3.72 -5.19
CA LEU A 62 8.07 4.54 -3.99
C LEU A 62 8.92 5.84 -4.11
N LYS A 63 8.83 6.53 -5.25
CA LYS A 63 9.49 7.79 -5.58
C LYS A 63 8.75 8.89 -4.82
N GLY A 64 9.13 8.99 -3.57
CA GLY A 64 8.69 10.01 -2.63
C GLY A 64 9.28 9.78 -1.24
N THR A 65 9.78 8.58 -0.93
CA THR A 65 10.29 8.23 0.41
C THR A 65 11.76 7.80 0.45
N LEU A 66 12.46 7.83 -0.69
CA LEU A 66 13.92 7.69 -0.75
C LEU A 66 14.51 8.98 -1.35
N GLN A 67 14.63 10.01 -0.51
CA GLN A 67 15.58 11.12 -0.67
C GLN A 67 16.64 11.03 0.42
#